data_AF-A0A367A6N2-F1
#
_entry.id   AF-A0A367A6N2-F1
#
_cell.length_a   1.000
_cell.length_b   1.000
_cell.length_c   1.000
_cell.angle_alpha   90.00
_cell.angle_beta   90.00
_cell.angle_gamma   90.00
#
_symmetry.space_group_name_H-M   'P 1'
#
loop_
_entity.id
_entity.type
_entity.pdbx_description
1 polymer ?
#
loop_
_entity_poly.entity_id
_entity_poly.type
_entity_poly.pdbx_seq_one_letter_code
_entity_poly.pdbx_strand_id
1 'polypeptide(L)'
;MPVSEWLRRRFARPPEIVRAVVLASPDPDERVLAWGELVRGGGWLVATSRGLRSVPSGLALDGAADVGVLPWHEIGSARWSATADGGGSFTVVPLTEVEPGVQARQPAERYALADAGELPPVVRKRVDQTVVDSRRSPLPGGGAVLLVARRVPGQAAREWSVVFDDDADRNDPTAREVARQKLADAVAAERPE
;
A
#
# COMPACT_ATOMS: atom_id res chain seq x y z
N MET A 1 -28.05 -4.30 -7.76
CA MET A 1 -27.32 -5.55 -8.07
C MET A 1 -27.90 -6.69 -7.24
N PRO A 2 -28.28 -7.83 -7.83
CA PRO A 2 -28.81 -8.97 -7.07
C PRO A 2 -27.70 -9.68 -6.27
N VAL A 3 -28.01 -10.07 -5.03
CA VAL A 3 -27.10 -10.71 -4.05
C VAL A 3 -26.40 -11.97 -4.63
N SER A 4 -27.03 -12.65 -5.59
CA SER A 4 -26.53 -13.86 -6.24
C SER A 4 -25.39 -13.63 -7.24
N GLU A 5 -25.24 -12.41 -7.76
CA GLU A 5 -24.11 -12.04 -8.63
C GLU A 5 -22.89 -11.65 -7.81
N TRP A 6 -23.11 -10.96 -6.68
CA TRP A 6 -22.08 -10.65 -5.69
C TRP A 6 -21.46 -11.92 -5.09
N LEU A 7 -22.28 -12.92 -4.72
CA LEU A 7 -21.82 -14.20 -4.20
C LEU A 7 -21.02 -15.00 -5.24
N ARG A 8 -21.47 -15.06 -6.51
CA ARG A 8 -20.71 -15.76 -7.56
C ARG A 8 -19.35 -15.11 -7.85
N ARG A 9 -19.27 -13.77 -7.79
CA ARG A 9 -18.01 -13.04 -7.98
C ARG A 9 -17.06 -13.18 -6.79
N ARG A 10 -17.56 -13.24 -5.56
CA ARG A 10 -16.78 -13.50 -4.32
C ARG A 10 -15.97 -14.81 -4.40
N PHE A 11 -16.53 -15.82 -5.07
CA PHE A 11 -15.93 -17.15 -5.26
C PHE A 11 -15.42 -17.38 -6.69
N ALA A 12 -15.42 -16.36 -7.54
CA ALA A 12 -14.91 -16.50 -8.90
C ALA A 12 -13.41 -16.80 -8.84
N ARG A 13 -12.94 -17.67 -9.73
CA ARG A 13 -11.50 -17.93 -9.86
C ARG A 13 -10.84 -16.65 -10.40
N PRO A 14 -9.67 -16.23 -9.89
CA PRO A 14 -8.95 -15.09 -10.44
C PRO A 14 -8.68 -15.29 -11.95
N PRO A 15 -8.68 -14.23 -12.76
CA PRO A 15 -8.33 -14.29 -14.19
C PRO A 15 -7.00 -15.02 -14.44
N GLU A 16 -6.84 -15.65 -15.61
CA GLU A 16 -5.65 -16.46 -15.90
C GLU A 16 -4.35 -15.67 -15.80
N ILE A 17 -4.28 -14.49 -16.40
CA ILE A 17 -3.10 -13.63 -16.33
C ILE A 17 -2.79 -13.17 -14.90
N VAL A 18 -3.81 -12.92 -14.07
CA VAL A 18 -3.61 -12.62 -12.64
C VAL A 18 -2.98 -13.80 -11.92
N ARG A 19 -3.40 -15.03 -12.22
CA ARG A 19 -2.77 -16.23 -11.66
C ARG A 19 -1.35 -16.42 -12.18
N ALA A 20 -1.10 -16.17 -13.46
CA ALA A 20 0.23 -16.27 -14.06
C ALA A 20 1.22 -15.31 -13.38
N VAL A 21 0.82 -14.06 -13.14
CA VAL A 21 1.62 -13.07 -12.42
C VAL A 21 1.97 -13.53 -11.00
N VAL A 22 0.99 -14.09 -10.26
CA VAL A 22 1.25 -14.58 -8.90
C VAL A 22 2.11 -15.86 -8.91
N LEU A 23 1.94 -16.74 -9.90
CA LEU A 23 2.78 -17.93 -10.08
C LEU A 23 4.23 -17.58 -10.48
N ALA A 24 4.42 -16.48 -11.20
CA ALA A 24 5.74 -15.96 -11.58
C ALA A 24 6.41 -15.18 -10.45
N SER A 25 5.75 -15.02 -9.30
CA SER A 25 6.33 -14.34 -8.14
C SER A 25 7.60 -15.04 -7.66
N PRO A 26 8.64 -14.29 -7.26
CA PRO A 26 9.81 -14.87 -6.59
C PRO A 26 9.46 -15.48 -5.23
N ASP A 27 8.28 -15.16 -4.68
CA ASP A 27 7.78 -15.70 -3.42
C ASP A 27 6.78 -16.83 -3.68
N PRO A 28 7.15 -18.09 -3.42
CA PRO A 28 6.28 -19.24 -3.69
C PRO A 28 5.01 -19.25 -2.81
N ASP A 29 4.97 -18.43 -1.75
CA ASP A 29 3.83 -18.30 -0.84
C ASP A 29 2.94 -17.09 -1.16
N GLU A 30 3.19 -16.41 -2.28
CA GLU A 30 2.29 -15.36 -2.73
C GLU A 30 0.91 -15.94 -3.11
N ARG A 31 -0.18 -15.33 -2.61
CA ARG A 31 -1.56 -15.74 -2.88
C ARG A 31 -2.40 -14.53 -3.24
N VAL A 32 -3.31 -14.69 -4.21
CA VAL A 32 -4.36 -13.71 -4.50
C VAL A 32 -5.37 -13.70 -3.34
N LEU A 33 -5.70 -12.51 -2.84
CA LEU A 33 -6.67 -12.32 -1.76
C LEU A 33 -7.96 -11.68 -2.25
N ALA A 34 -7.83 -10.69 -3.14
CA ALA A 34 -8.93 -9.99 -3.80
C ALA A 34 -8.41 -9.32 -5.07
N TRP A 35 -9.31 -9.02 -6.00
CA TRP A 35 -9.01 -8.27 -7.21
C TRP A 35 -10.21 -7.42 -7.61
N GLY A 36 -9.95 -6.34 -8.34
CA GLY A 36 -10.94 -5.51 -8.99
C GLY A 36 -10.58 -5.30 -10.46
N GLU A 37 -11.58 -5.15 -11.32
CA GLU A 37 -11.41 -4.92 -12.75
C GLU A 37 -11.23 -3.43 -13.03
N LEU A 38 -10.16 -3.06 -13.74
CA LEU A 38 -9.92 -1.70 -14.17
C LEU A 38 -10.81 -1.34 -15.36
N VAL A 39 -11.29 -0.09 -15.39
CA VAL A 39 -12.12 0.41 -16.50
C VAL A 39 -11.40 0.32 -17.85
N ARG A 40 -12.19 0.33 -18.94
CA ARG A 40 -11.69 0.36 -20.33
C ARG A 40 -10.74 -0.79 -20.68
N GLY A 41 -10.93 -1.96 -20.04
CA GLY A 41 -10.07 -3.11 -20.24
C GLY A 41 -8.63 -2.84 -19.79
N GLY A 42 -8.43 -2.01 -18.76
CA GLY A 42 -7.09 -1.71 -18.23
C GLY A 42 -6.41 -2.88 -17.53
N GLY A 43 -7.14 -3.99 -17.30
CA GLY A 43 -6.66 -5.16 -16.57
C GLY A 43 -7.25 -5.24 -15.17
N TRP A 44 -6.42 -5.58 -14.18
CA TRP A 44 -6.86 -5.82 -12.81
C TRP A 44 -5.95 -5.18 -11.79
N LEU A 45 -6.56 -4.65 -10.73
CA LEU A 45 -5.85 -4.31 -9.51
C LEU A 45 -6.00 -5.46 -8.52
N VAL A 46 -4.89 -6.02 -8.05
CA VAL A 46 -4.85 -7.29 -7.33
C VAL A 46 -4.18 -7.11 -5.98
N ALA A 47 -4.90 -7.43 -4.90
CA ALA A 47 -4.35 -7.54 -3.56
C ALA A 47 -3.85 -8.97 -3.33
N THR A 48 -2.57 -9.11 -3.00
CA THR A 48 -1.93 -10.39 -2.71
C THR A 48 -1.46 -10.47 -1.25
N SER A 49 -0.93 -11.62 -0.83
CA SER A 49 -0.29 -11.72 0.49
C SER A 49 0.92 -10.79 0.65
N ARG A 50 1.61 -10.41 -0.44
CA ARG A 50 2.77 -9.53 -0.43
C ARG A 50 2.45 -8.04 -0.54
N GLY A 51 1.47 -7.69 -1.37
CA GLY A 51 1.23 -6.30 -1.69
C GLY A 51 0.12 -6.09 -2.73
N LEU A 52 0.13 -4.91 -3.33
CA LEU A 52 -0.78 -4.53 -4.39
C LEU A 52 -0.07 -4.65 -5.75
N ARG A 53 -0.73 -5.25 -6.74
CA ARG A 53 -0.22 -5.40 -8.10
C ARG A 53 -1.22 -4.81 -9.10
N SER A 54 -0.72 -4.07 -10.09
CA SER A 54 -1.49 -3.68 -11.27
C SER A 54 -1.14 -4.63 -12.41
N VAL A 55 -2.09 -5.43 -12.86
CA VAL A 55 -1.91 -6.45 -13.91
C VAL A 55 -2.60 -5.98 -15.19
N PRO A 56 -1.87 -5.56 -16.23
CA PRO A 56 -2.47 -5.12 -17.49
C PRO A 56 -3.22 -6.26 -18.21
N SER A 57 -4.32 -5.94 -18.89
CA SER A 57 -5.10 -6.92 -19.66
C SER A 57 -4.36 -7.52 -20.85
N GLY A 58 -3.51 -6.72 -21.50
CA GLY A 58 -2.71 -7.11 -22.67
C GLY A 58 -1.33 -7.67 -22.35
N LEU A 59 -1.06 -7.97 -21.08
CA LEU A 59 0.21 -8.52 -20.66
C LEU A 59 0.39 -9.92 -21.26
N ALA A 60 1.50 -10.13 -21.97
CA ALA A 60 1.90 -11.45 -22.44
C ALA A 60 2.35 -12.31 -21.25
N LEU A 61 2.09 -13.62 -21.30
CA LEU A 61 2.33 -14.53 -20.18
C LEU A 61 3.82 -14.64 -19.80
N ASP A 62 4.72 -14.44 -20.75
CA ASP A 62 6.17 -14.40 -20.53
C ASP A 62 6.62 -13.13 -19.78
N GLY A 63 5.87 -12.02 -19.89
CA GLY A 63 6.07 -10.80 -19.11
C GLY A 63 5.45 -10.82 -17.70
N ALA A 64 4.88 -11.96 -17.26
CA ALA A 64 4.22 -12.06 -15.97
C ALA A 64 5.15 -11.77 -14.77
N ALA A 65 6.43 -12.12 -14.90
CA ALA A 65 7.45 -11.91 -13.86
C ALA A 65 7.83 -10.43 -13.68
N ASP A 66 7.62 -9.60 -14.70
CA ASP A 66 7.99 -8.18 -14.70
C ASP A 66 6.96 -7.29 -14.00
N VAL A 67 5.79 -7.84 -13.67
CA VAL A 67 4.77 -7.10 -12.92
C VAL A 67 5.28 -6.86 -11.51
N GLY A 68 5.49 -5.59 -11.18
CA GLY A 68 5.88 -5.18 -9.84
C GLY A 68 4.83 -5.49 -8.78
N VAL A 69 5.26 -5.46 -7.52
CA VAL A 69 4.39 -5.50 -6.35
C VAL A 69 4.73 -4.30 -5.47
N LEU A 70 3.72 -3.52 -5.10
CA LEU A 70 3.82 -2.49 -4.07
C LEU A 70 3.58 -3.15 -2.71
N PRO A 71 4.62 -3.37 -1.88
CA PRO A 71 4.49 -4.04 -0.60
C PRO A 71 3.53 -3.33 0.35
N TRP A 72 2.83 -4.08 1.20
CA TRP A 72 1.83 -3.50 2.10
C TRP A 72 2.39 -2.42 3.05
N HIS A 73 3.65 -2.57 3.49
CA HIS A 73 4.30 -1.63 4.41
C HIS A 73 4.76 -0.34 3.70
N GLU A 74 4.89 -0.37 2.37
CA GLU A 74 5.20 0.81 1.54
C GLU A 74 3.94 1.60 1.16
N ILE A 75 2.75 1.10 1.46
CA ILE A 75 1.51 1.88 1.25
C ILE A 75 1.32 2.87 2.39
N GLY A 76 1.57 4.15 2.12
CA GLY A 76 1.40 5.25 3.07
C GLY A 76 -0.05 5.59 3.32
N SER A 77 -0.85 5.67 2.25
CA SER A 77 -2.30 5.80 2.36
C SER A 77 -3.01 5.14 1.19
N ALA A 78 -4.22 4.67 1.43
CA ALA A 78 -5.11 4.15 0.41
C ALA A 78 -6.51 4.71 0.66
N ARG A 79 -7.14 5.25 -0.40
CA ARG A 79 -8.47 5.83 -0.35
C ARG A 79 -9.36 5.21 -1.40
N TRP A 80 -10.54 4.79 -0.98
CA TRP A 80 -11.60 4.29 -1.85
C TRP A 80 -12.74 5.31 -1.96
N SER A 81 -13.25 5.50 -3.18
CA SER A 81 -14.46 6.26 -3.46
C SER A 81 -15.37 5.43 -4.36
N ALA A 82 -16.44 4.87 -3.79
CA ALA A 82 -17.38 4.02 -4.50
C ALA A 82 -18.30 4.81 -5.43
N THR A 83 -18.73 4.17 -6.51
CA THR A 83 -19.87 4.60 -7.34
C THR A 83 -21.07 3.67 -7.11
N ALA A 84 -22.27 4.11 -7.52
CA ALA A 84 -23.51 3.37 -7.25
C ALA A 84 -23.61 2.00 -7.94
N ASP A 85 -22.81 1.78 -8.98
CA ASP A 85 -22.73 0.57 -9.80
C ASP A 85 -21.73 -0.48 -9.27
N GLY A 86 -21.06 -0.22 -8.13
CA GLY A 86 -20.07 -1.15 -7.53
C GLY A 86 -18.63 -0.93 -8.00
N GLY A 87 -18.42 -0.03 -8.97
CA GLY A 87 -17.12 0.49 -9.34
C GLY A 87 -16.65 1.64 -8.44
N GLY A 88 -15.68 2.40 -8.94
CA GLY A 88 -15.22 3.62 -8.27
C GLY A 88 -13.76 3.97 -8.55
N SER A 89 -13.18 4.80 -7.68
CA SER A 89 -11.79 5.24 -7.77
C SER A 89 -11.01 4.84 -6.53
N PHE A 90 -9.92 4.10 -6.74
CA PHE A 90 -8.98 3.69 -5.71
C PHE A 90 -7.69 4.51 -5.88
N THR A 91 -7.31 5.28 -4.86
CA THR A 91 -6.10 6.11 -4.88
C THR A 91 -5.13 5.60 -3.82
N VAL A 92 -3.90 5.33 -4.23
CA VAL A 92 -2.81 4.83 -3.36
C VAL A 92 -1.68 5.85 -3.38
N VAL A 93 -1.10 6.11 -2.21
CA VAL A 93 0.11 6.92 -2.08
C VAL A 93 1.22 6.02 -1.56
N PRO A 94 2.15 5.60 -2.43
CA PRO A 94 3.32 4.85 -2.02
C PRO A 94 4.24 5.70 -1.15
N LEU A 95 5.02 5.03 -0.31
CA LEU A 95 6.13 5.58 0.45
C LEU A 95 7.41 5.02 -0.10
N THR A 96 8.45 5.84 -0.13
CA THR A 96 9.79 5.42 -0.46
C THR A 96 10.75 5.92 0.60
N GLU A 97 11.68 5.07 1.01
CA GLU A 97 12.76 5.51 1.90
C GLU A 97 13.72 6.39 1.10
N VAL A 98 13.95 7.60 1.60
CA VAL A 98 14.86 8.57 0.97
C VAL A 98 16.17 8.68 1.74
N GLU A 99 16.12 8.41 3.04
CA GLU A 99 17.24 8.30 3.97
C GLU A 99 16.85 7.28 5.05
N PRO A 100 17.81 6.64 5.75
CA PRO A 100 17.49 5.68 6.79
C PRO A 100 16.46 6.22 7.81
N GLY A 101 15.30 5.57 7.87
CA GLY A 101 14.19 5.93 8.76
C GLY A 101 13.37 7.15 8.31
N VAL A 102 13.66 7.75 7.15
CA VAL A 102 12.90 8.87 6.58
C VAL A 102 12.23 8.42 5.29
N GLN A 103 10.90 8.50 5.27
CA GLN A 103 10.10 8.15 4.11
C GLN A 103 9.45 9.38 3.49
N ALA A 104 9.36 9.38 2.15
CA ALA A 104 8.67 10.40 1.38
C ALA A 104 7.44 9.80 0.69
N ARG A 105 6.38 10.61 0.56
CA ARG A 105 5.21 10.24 -0.24
C ARG A 105 5.57 10.33 -1.71
N GLN A 106 5.33 9.25 -2.45
CA GLN A 106 5.40 9.27 -3.90
C GLN A 106 4.11 9.88 -4.50
N PRO A 107 4.11 10.24 -5.80
CA PRO A 107 2.90 10.67 -6.47
C PRO A 107 1.74 9.67 -6.29
N ALA A 108 0.54 10.19 -6.08
CA ALA A 108 -0.63 9.36 -5.88
C ALA A 108 -0.97 8.58 -7.16
N GLU A 109 -1.05 7.26 -7.05
CA GLU A 109 -1.49 6.37 -8.11
C GLU A 109 -3.01 6.22 -8.05
N ARG A 110 -3.70 6.49 -9.16
CA ARG A 110 -5.16 6.40 -9.23
C ARG A 110 -5.59 5.29 -10.17
N TYR A 111 -6.46 4.43 -9.66
CA TYR A 111 -7.03 3.27 -10.33
C TYR A 111 -8.54 3.42 -10.42
N ALA A 112 -9.07 3.54 -11.63
CA ALA A 112 -10.51 3.53 -11.86
C ALA A 112 -10.97 2.09 -12.07
N LEU A 113 -11.89 1.62 -11.23
CA LEU A 113 -12.39 0.26 -11.19
C LEU A 113 -13.82 0.21 -11.76
N ALA A 114 -14.04 -0.67 -12.73
CA ALA A 114 -15.37 -1.02 -13.22
C ALA A 114 -16.13 -1.86 -12.19
N ASP A 115 -15.40 -2.72 -11.48
CA ASP A 115 -15.89 -3.48 -10.34
C ASP A 115 -14.76 -3.61 -9.32
N ALA A 116 -15.02 -3.16 -8.09
CA ALA A 116 -14.03 -3.22 -7.02
C ALA A 116 -14.04 -4.56 -6.26
N GLY A 117 -15.11 -5.36 -6.37
CA GLY A 117 -15.29 -6.57 -5.59
C GLY A 117 -14.98 -6.38 -4.11
N GLU A 118 -14.17 -7.28 -3.54
CA GLU A 118 -13.70 -7.20 -2.15
C GLU A 118 -12.36 -6.47 -1.99
N LEU A 119 -11.85 -5.85 -3.06
CA LEU A 119 -10.53 -5.23 -3.04
C LEU A 119 -10.42 -4.13 -1.98
N PRO A 120 -11.36 -3.17 -1.84
CA PRO A 120 -11.23 -2.10 -0.85
C PRO A 120 -11.12 -2.59 0.61
N PRO A 121 -12.02 -3.47 1.13
CA PRO A 121 -11.88 -3.96 2.50
C PRO A 121 -10.64 -4.83 2.72
N VAL A 122 -10.20 -5.61 1.72
CA VAL A 122 -8.97 -6.40 1.82
C VAL A 122 -7.72 -5.52 1.89
N VAL A 123 -7.62 -4.50 1.03
CA VAL A 123 -6.47 -3.58 1.05
C VAL A 123 -6.42 -2.83 2.37
N ARG A 124 -7.55 -2.27 2.83
CA ARG A 124 -7.62 -1.59 4.13
C ARG A 124 -7.10 -2.49 5.25
N LYS A 125 -7.63 -3.72 5.35
CA LYS A 125 -7.22 -4.68 6.36
C LYS A 125 -5.72 -4.97 6.30
N ARG A 126 -5.16 -5.15 5.09
CA ARG A 126 -3.73 -5.46 4.92
C ARG A 126 -2.83 -4.29 5.30
N VAL A 127 -3.16 -3.07 4.88
CA VAL A 127 -2.41 -1.87 5.26
C VAL A 127 -2.47 -1.66 6.77
N ASP A 128 -3.67 -1.73 7.37
CA ASP A 128 -3.86 -1.57 8.81
C ASP A 128 -3.05 -2.61 9.61
N GLN A 129 -2.94 -3.86 9.12
CA GLN A 129 -2.14 -4.90 9.77
C GLN A 129 -0.63 -4.61 9.78
N THR A 130 -0.15 -3.78 8.85
CA THR A 130 1.27 -3.35 8.85
C THR A 130 1.53 -2.29 9.90
N VAL A 131 0.57 -1.43 10.20
CA VAL A 131 0.77 -0.31 11.14
C VAL A 131 0.62 -0.81 12.57
N VAL A 132 1.66 -0.61 13.38
CA VAL A 132 1.67 -0.96 14.81
C VAL A 132 1.40 0.26 15.66
N ASP A 133 2.04 1.37 15.33
CA ASP A 133 1.88 2.66 15.97
C ASP A 133 1.97 3.75 14.90
N SER A 134 1.23 4.83 15.10
CA SER A 134 1.20 5.99 14.23
C SER A 134 0.86 7.22 15.06
N ARG A 135 1.78 8.18 15.12
CA ARG A 135 1.59 9.42 15.86
C ARG A 135 2.11 10.61 15.07
N ARG A 136 1.28 11.64 15.00
CA ARG A 136 1.65 12.92 14.38
C ARG A 136 2.32 13.81 15.43
N SER A 137 3.45 14.40 15.09
CA SER A 137 4.22 15.28 15.96
C SER A 137 4.51 16.61 15.27
N PRO A 138 4.28 17.75 15.93
CA PRO A 138 4.58 19.06 15.36
C PRO A 138 6.09 19.29 15.19
N LEU A 139 6.44 20.17 14.24
CA LEU A 139 7.80 20.66 13.98
C LEU A 139 7.94 22.14 14.40
N PRO A 140 9.16 22.61 14.72
CA PRO A 140 9.42 24.02 15.02
C PRO A 140 9.49 24.80 13.70
N GLY A 141 8.50 25.65 13.43
CA GLY A 141 8.36 26.38 12.17
C GLY A 141 7.00 26.24 11.51
N GLY A 142 6.16 25.32 12.02
CA GLY A 142 4.91 24.94 11.39
C GLY A 142 4.99 23.51 10.84
N GLY A 143 3.87 22.97 10.39
CA GLY A 143 3.83 21.60 9.87
C GLY A 143 3.97 20.54 10.97
N ALA A 144 4.10 19.29 10.51
CA ALA A 144 4.23 18.14 11.37
C ALA A 144 4.86 16.96 10.62
N VAL A 145 5.34 16.00 11.39
CA VAL A 145 5.74 14.69 10.90
C VAL A 145 4.81 13.62 11.42
N LEU A 146 4.64 12.56 10.65
CA LEU A 146 4.02 11.32 11.08
C LEU A 146 5.14 10.32 11.41
N LEU A 147 5.23 9.91 12.67
CA LEU A 147 6.06 8.79 13.10
C LEU A 147 5.23 7.53 13.00
N VAL A 148 5.68 6.54 12.24
CA VAL A 148 4.94 5.29 12.02
C VAL A 148 5.84 4.10 12.31
N ALA A 149 5.36 3.19 13.15
CA ALA A 149 5.97 1.89 13.35
C ALA A 149 5.25 0.87 12.47
N ARG A 150 5.96 0.15 11.61
CA ARG A 150 5.40 -0.88 10.73
C ARG A 150 6.02 -2.25 10.94
N ARG A 151 5.19 -3.28 10.74
CA ARG A 151 5.64 -4.67 10.56
C ARG A 151 6.10 -4.85 9.12
N VAL A 152 7.37 -5.22 8.94
CA VAL A 152 7.92 -5.59 7.64
C VAL A 152 7.97 -7.12 7.54
N PRO A 153 7.39 -7.73 6.49
CA PRO A 153 7.50 -9.17 6.29
C PRO A 153 8.95 -9.64 6.31
N GLY A 154 9.23 -10.72 7.05
CA GLY A 154 10.59 -11.25 7.21
C GLY A 154 11.45 -10.56 8.27
N GLN A 155 10.97 -9.48 8.89
CA GLN A 155 11.66 -8.81 9.99
C GLN A 155 10.93 -9.06 11.32
N ALA A 156 11.71 -9.47 12.34
CA ALA A 156 11.19 -9.62 13.70
C ALA A 156 10.99 -8.26 14.39
N ALA A 157 11.88 -7.31 14.09
CA ALA A 157 11.81 -5.95 14.58
C ALA A 157 10.75 -5.15 13.80
N ARG A 158 10.15 -4.18 14.48
CA ARG A 158 9.31 -3.17 13.84
C ARG A 158 10.22 -2.11 13.24
N GLU A 159 9.85 -1.61 12.08
CA GLU A 159 10.55 -0.52 11.43
C GLU A 159 9.85 0.79 11.77
N TRP A 160 10.58 1.72 12.39
CA TRP A 160 10.10 3.07 12.59
C TRP A 160 10.55 3.96 11.43
N SER A 161 9.60 4.73 10.91
CA SER A 161 9.88 5.77 9.94
C SER A 161 9.24 7.08 10.32
N VAL A 162 9.79 8.17 9.76
CA VAL A 162 9.21 9.51 9.81
C VAL A 162 8.80 9.94 8.41
N VAL A 163 7.59 10.47 8.27
CA VAL A 163 7.05 11.02 7.03
C VAL A 163 6.67 12.48 7.29
N PHE A 164 7.24 13.41 6.55
CA PHE A 164 6.87 14.83 6.64
C PHE A 164 5.50 15.06 6.02
N ASP A 165 4.66 15.91 6.62
CA ASP A 165 3.39 16.28 6.00
C ASP A 165 3.58 17.16 4.76
N ASP A 166 4.60 18.02 4.77
CA ASP A 166 5.02 18.83 3.64
C ASP A 166 6.47 18.49 3.26
N ASP A 167 6.73 18.32 1.96
CA ASP A 167 8.08 18.08 1.45
C ASP A 167 9.00 19.31 1.59
N ALA A 168 8.45 20.51 1.74
CA ALA A 168 9.23 21.71 2.05
C ALA A 168 9.92 21.59 3.42
N ASP A 169 9.22 21.07 4.44
CA ASP A 169 9.78 20.85 5.78
C ASP A 169 10.90 19.81 5.75
N ARG A 170 10.82 18.83 4.85
CA ARG A 170 11.89 17.83 4.66
C ARG A 170 13.19 18.43 4.12
N ASN A 171 13.14 19.61 3.48
CA ASN A 171 14.33 20.30 2.99
C ASN A 171 14.90 21.31 4.00
N ASP A 172 14.17 21.62 5.08
CA ASP A 172 14.67 22.47 6.17
C ASP A 172 15.59 21.66 7.12
N PRO A 173 16.87 22.04 7.28
CA PRO A 173 17.79 21.38 8.20
C PRO A 173 17.28 21.30 9.65
N THR A 174 16.57 22.32 10.14
CA THR A 174 16.09 22.37 11.53
C THR A 174 14.96 21.36 11.74
N ALA A 175 13.96 21.37 10.86
CA ALA A 175 12.89 20.38 10.86
C ALA A 175 13.41 18.93 10.75
N ARG A 176 14.40 18.69 9.91
CA ARG A 176 15.04 17.37 9.78
C ARG A 176 15.71 16.90 11.06
N GLU A 177 16.45 17.77 11.74
CA GLU A 177 17.13 17.39 12.97
C GLU A 177 16.11 17.03 14.07
N VAL A 178 15.04 17.82 14.19
CA VAL A 178 13.96 17.54 15.14
C VAL A 178 13.23 16.24 14.79
N ALA A 179 12.98 15.97 13.51
CA ALA A 179 12.38 14.73 13.05
C ALA A 179 13.26 13.51 13.40
N ARG A 180 14.59 13.61 13.22
CA ARG A 180 15.54 12.56 13.59
C ARG A 180 15.56 12.31 15.09
N GLN A 181 15.60 13.36 15.90
CA GLN A 181 15.57 13.22 17.35
C GLN A 181 14.28 12.51 17.79
N LYS A 182 13.12 12.93 17.25
CA LYS A 182 11.83 12.31 17.55
C LYS A 182 11.75 10.84 17.12
N LEU A 183 12.37 10.50 16.00
CA LEU A 183 12.49 9.12 15.54
C LEU A 183 13.36 8.29 16.49
N ALA A 184 14.53 8.81 16.89
CA ALA A 184 15.41 8.16 17.86
C ALA A 184 14.71 7.92 19.20
N ASP A 185 13.96 8.91 19.70
CA ASP A 185 13.18 8.79 20.94
C ASP A 185 12.08 7.72 20.81
N ALA A 186 11.44 7.61 19.62
CA ALA A 186 10.44 6.57 19.34
C ALA A 186 11.03 5.16 19.39
N VAL A 187 12.18 4.98 18.75
CA VAL A 187 12.90 3.70 18.73
C VAL A 187 13.39 3.33 20.12
N ALA A 188 13.92 4.30 20.89
CA ALA A 188 14.41 4.08 22.25
C ALA A 188 13.28 3.67 23.21
N ALA A 189 12.11 4.31 23.11
CA ALA A 189 10.95 3.97 23.95
C ALA A 189 10.40 2.55 23.70
N GLU A 190 10.68 1.94 22.56
CA GLU A 190 10.22 0.59 22.22
C GLU A 190 11.17 -0.53 22.68
N ARG A 191 12.44 -0.22 22.97
CA ARG A 191 13.37 -1.18 23.55
C ARG A 191 13.28 -1.09 25.08
N PRO A 192 12.56 -2.00 25.78
CA PRO A 192 12.69 -2.07 27.23
C PRO A 192 14.14 -2.45 27.57
N GLU A 193 14.68 -1.84 28.64
CA GLU A 193 15.98 -2.17 29.23
C GLU A 193 16.13 -3.65 29.59
#